data_AF-A0A7H9ATZ9-F1
#
_entry.id   AF-A0A7H9ATZ9-F1
#
_cell.length_a   1.000
_cell.length_b   1.000
_cell.length_c   1.000
_cell.angle_alpha   90.00
_cell.angle_beta   90.00
_cell.angle_gamma   90.00
#
_symmetry.space_group_name_H-M   'P 1'
#
loop_
_entity.id
_entity.type
_entity.pdbx_description
1 polymer ?
#
loop_
_entity_poly.entity_id
_entity_poly.type
_entity_poly.pdbx_seq_one_letter_code
_entity_poly.pdbx_strand_id
1 'polypeptide(L)'
;MTLKSISKSPKRQQEEKSMYVLKLERCNQDLLKLREKLCSYVCEPTTYNLFERIEILRNRLETMRDSNLNIMEGIKKDADVLYAYFAKAEQNLSDFNSLYKAIENYVSSARPCK
;
A
#
# COMPACT_ATOMS: atom_id res chain seq x y z
N MET A 1 8.46 6.56 31.34
CA MET A 1 8.77 5.55 30.30
C MET A 1 8.34 6.10 28.95
N THR A 2 9.23 6.76 28.23
CA THR A 2 8.96 7.31 26.89
C THR A 2 9.36 6.27 25.85
N LEU A 3 8.36 5.71 25.16
CA LEU A 3 8.58 4.88 23.98
C LEU A 3 9.22 5.75 22.89
N LYS A 4 10.54 5.66 22.72
CA LYS A 4 11.22 6.15 21.52
C LYS A 4 10.66 5.38 20.33
N SER A 5 9.76 5.99 19.57
CA SER A 5 9.45 5.53 18.23
C SER A 5 10.72 5.68 17.39
N ILE A 6 11.39 4.55 17.14
CA ILE A 6 12.50 4.50 16.21
C ILE A 6 11.90 4.72 14.82
N SER A 7 11.86 5.97 14.39
CA SER A 7 11.48 6.36 13.04
C SER A 7 12.44 5.68 12.05
N LYS A 8 12.01 4.58 11.44
CA LYS A 8 12.78 3.88 10.42
C LYS A 8 12.92 4.78 9.19
N SER A 9 14.08 4.76 8.54
CA SER A 9 14.33 5.50 7.30
C SER A 9 13.26 5.19 6.22
N PRO A 10 12.83 6.17 5.40
CA PRO A 10 11.76 5.98 4.40
C PRO A 10 11.97 4.80 3.45
N LYS A 11 13.23 4.54 3.04
CA LYS A 11 13.59 3.41 2.16
C LYS A 11 13.25 2.04 2.78
N ARG A 12 13.63 1.82 4.05
CA ARG A 12 13.33 0.58 4.78
C ARG A 12 11.82 0.36 4.96
N GLN A 13 11.06 1.43 5.18
CA GLN A 13 9.61 1.32 5.31
C GLN A 13 8.96 0.91 3.98
N GLN A 14 9.45 1.42 2.86
CA GLN A 14 8.95 1.07 1.52
C GLN A 14 9.28 -0.40 1.16
N GLU A 15 10.50 -0.85 1.45
CA GLU A 15 10.92 -2.25 1.28
C GLU A 15 10.09 -3.21 2.15
N GLU A 16 9.85 -2.85 3.41
CA GLU A 16 9.00 -3.61 4.33
C GLU A 16 7.55 -3.70 3.80
N LYS A 17 6.97 -2.58 3.33
CA LYS A 17 5.64 -2.57 2.71
C LYS A 17 5.55 -3.50 1.50
N SER A 18 6.53 -3.43 0.60
CA SER A 18 6.61 -4.31 -0.57
C SER A 18 6.70 -5.79 -0.18
N MET A 19 7.48 -6.13 0.85
CA MET A 19 7.55 -7.49 1.38
C MET A 19 6.19 -7.98 1.91
N TYR A 20 5.43 -7.15 2.63
CA TYR A 20 4.13 -7.54 3.15
C TYR A 20 3.09 -7.74 2.03
N VAL A 21 3.11 -6.91 0.98
CA VAL A 21 2.26 -7.12 -0.20
C VAL A 21 2.58 -8.47 -0.85
N LEU A 22 3.85 -8.78 -1.10
CA LEU A 22 4.25 -10.08 -1.65
C LEU A 22 3.82 -11.27 -0.77
N LYS A 23 3.86 -11.12 0.56
CA LYS A 23 3.38 -12.16 1.48
C LYS A 23 1.86 -12.32 1.40
N LEU A 24 1.10 -11.23 1.30
CA LEU A 24 -0.35 -11.26 1.13
C LEU A 24 -0.76 -11.88 -0.21
N GLU A 25 -0.04 -11.59 -1.29
CA GLU A 25 -0.26 -12.21 -2.60
C GLU A 25 -0.08 -13.73 -2.53
N ARG A 26 1.01 -14.21 -1.93
CA ARG A 26 1.24 -15.65 -1.72
C ARG A 26 0.16 -16.28 -0.85
N CYS A 27 -0.20 -15.62 0.26
CA CYS A 27 -1.28 -16.06 1.13
C CYS A 27 -2.59 -16.23 0.34
N ASN A 28 -2.95 -15.26 -0.49
CA ASN A 28 -4.15 -15.34 -1.33
C ASN A 28 -4.11 -16.51 -2.32
N GLN A 29 -2.95 -16.79 -2.93
CA GLN A 29 -2.78 -17.97 -3.78
C GLN A 29 -2.97 -19.28 -2.99
N ASP A 30 -2.46 -19.35 -1.77
CA ASP A 30 -2.64 -20.53 -0.93
C ASP A 30 -4.10 -20.68 -0.45
N LEU A 31 -4.81 -19.58 -0.21
CA LEU A 31 -6.24 -19.60 0.09
C LEU A 31 -7.07 -20.15 -1.07
N LEU A 32 -6.71 -19.83 -2.32
CA LEU A 32 -7.36 -20.41 -3.50
C LEU A 32 -7.17 -21.92 -3.55
N LYS A 33 -5.95 -22.41 -3.33
CA LYS A 33 -5.68 -23.87 -3.28
C LYS A 33 -6.44 -24.56 -2.15
N LEU A 34 -6.53 -23.94 -0.98
CA LEU A 34 -7.29 -24.47 0.15
C LEU A 34 -8.79 -24.53 -0.16
N ARG A 35 -9.31 -23.50 -0.84
CA ARG A 35 -10.71 -23.49 -1.32
C ARG A 35 -10.96 -24.62 -2.31
N GLU A 36 -10.09 -24.80 -3.30
CA GLU A 36 -10.19 -25.90 -4.27
C GLU A 36 -10.21 -27.26 -3.56
N LYS A 37 -9.35 -27.44 -2.56
CA LYS A 37 -9.31 -28.65 -1.73
C LYS A 37 -10.63 -28.88 -0.98
N LEU A 38 -11.21 -27.85 -0.36
CA LEU A 38 -12.52 -27.92 0.31
C LEU A 38 -13.70 -28.12 -0.67
N CYS A 39 -13.52 -27.81 -1.95
CA CYS A 39 -14.51 -28.06 -2.99
C CYS A 39 -14.32 -29.40 -3.70
N SER A 40 -13.28 -30.15 -3.36
CA SER A 40 -13.05 -31.48 -3.93
C SER A 40 -14.05 -32.51 -3.41
N TYR A 41 -14.37 -33.51 -4.25
CA TYR A 41 -15.26 -34.62 -3.89
C TYR A 41 -14.79 -35.41 -2.66
N VAL A 42 -13.48 -35.38 -2.35
CA VAL A 42 -12.91 -36.03 -1.14
C VAL A 42 -13.38 -35.33 0.15
N CYS A 43 -13.74 -34.06 0.06
CA CYS A 43 -14.24 -33.26 1.18
C CYS A 43 -15.77 -33.11 1.19
N GLU A 44 -16.50 -33.95 0.44
CA GLU A 44 -17.95 -33.91 0.43
C GLU A 44 -18.53 -34.29 1.82
N PRO A 45 -19.36 -33.44 2.44
CA PRO A 45 -19.86 -33.69 3.78
C PRO A 45 -20.92 -34.80 3.77
N THR A 46 -20.68 -35.87 4.52
CA THR A 46 -21.61 -37.00 4.65
C THR A 46 -22.58 -36.87 5.83
N THR A 47 -22.37 -35.87 6.69
CA THR A 47 -23.23 -35.58 7.84
C THR A 47 -23.50 -34.08 7.93
N TYR A 48 -24.64 -33.73 8.54
CA TYR A 48 -25.03 -32.34 8.75
C TYR A 48 -23.96 -31.52 9.50
N ASN A 49 -23.32 -32.10 10.52
CA ASN A 49 -22.25 -31.42 11.26
C ASN A 49 -21.03 -31.10 10.36
N LEU A 50 -20.65 -32.03 9.48
CA LEU A 50 -19.57 -31.80 8.52
C LEU A 50 -19.95 -30.71 7.51
N PHE A 51 -21.22 -30.66 7.10
CA PHE A 51 -21.73 -29.61 6.22
C PHE A 51 -21.62 -28.21 6.88
N GLU A 52 -22.07 -28.05 8.11
CA GLU A 52 -21.94 -26.77 8.81
C GLU A 52 -20.47 -26.35 8.95
N ARG A 53 -19.59 -27.29 9.30
CA ARG A 53 -18.16 -27.02 9.46
C ARG A 53 -17.51 -26.61 8.15
N ILE A 54 -17.82 -27.25 7.03
CA ILE A 54 -17.22 -26.90 5.74
C ILE A 54 -17.69 -25.52 5.26
N GLU A 55 -18.95 -25.17 5.48
CA GLU A 55 -19.49 -23.84 5.16
C GLU A 55 -18.85 -22.74 6.01
N ILE A 56 -18.65 -22.97 7.31
CA ILE A 56 -17.91 -22.05 8.18
C ILE A 56 -16.49 -21.83 7.66
N LEU A 57 -15.79 -22.90 7.26
CA LEU A 57 -14.43 -22.80 6.72
C LEU A 57 -14.40 -22.03 5.39
N ARG A 58 -15.35 -22.29 4.48
CA ARG A 58 -15.49 -21.55 3.21
C ARG A 58 -15.71 -20.06 3.45
N ASN A 59 -16.65 -19.71 4.32
CA ASN A 59 -16.93 -18.31 4.65
C ASN A 59 -15.72 -17.60 5.27
N ARG A 60 -14.97 -18.28 6.14
CA ARG A 60 -13.73 -17.72 6.71
C ARG A 60 -12.63 -17.53 5.66
N LEU A 61 -12.47 -18.47 4.73
CA LEU A 61 -11.52 -18.34 3.62
C LEU A 61 -11.84 -17.13 2.74
N GLU A 62 -13.10 -16.99 2.32
CA GLU A 62 -13.54 -15.87 1.49
C GLU A 62 -13.36 -14.53 2.21
N THR A 63 -13.78 -14.44 3.48
CA THR A 63 -13.61 -13.24 4.30
C THR A 63 -12.13 -12.84 4.42
N MET A 64 -11.25 -13.81 4.64
CA MET A 64 -9.81 -13.53 4.76
C MET A 64 -9.20 -13.11 3.42
N ARG A 65 -9.62 -13.73 2.31
CA ARG A 65 -9.20 -13.33 0.96
C ARG A 65 -9.62 -11.89 0.66
N ASP A 66 -10.87 -11.55 0.93
CA ASP A 66 -11.41 -10.22 0.65
C ASP A 66 -10.73 -9.16 1.54
N SER A 67 -10.48 -9.48 2.81
CA SER A 67 -9.68 -8.63 3.69
C SER A 67 -8.27 -8.38 3.15
N ASN A 68 -7.57 -9.43 2.68
CA ASN A 68 -6.25 -9.29 2.09
C ASN A 68 -6.27 -8.43 0.81
N LEU A 69 -7.27 -8.62 -0.06
CA LEU A 69 -7.45 -7.82 -1.28
C LEU A 69 -7.64 -6.33 -0.94
N ASN A 70 -8.51 -6.03 0.02
CA ASN A 70 -8.76 -4.66 0.48
C ASN A 70 -7.50 -4.00 1.04
N ILE A 71 -6.69 -4.75 1.82
CA ILE A 71 -5.41 -4.24 2.36
C ILE A 71 -4.43 -3.93 1.22
N MET A 72 -4.28 -4.83 0.24
CA MET A 72 -3.39 -4.61 -0.90
C MET A 72 -3.82 -3.41 -1.75
N GLU A 73 -5.12 -3.25 -1.98
CA GLU A 73 -5.67 -2.09 -2.69
C GLU A 73 -5.43 -0.78 -1.92
N GLY A 74 -5.63 -0.79 -0.60
CA GLY A 74 -5.33 0.36 0.26
C GLY A 74 -3.86 0.79 0.16
N ILE A 75 -2.93 -0.17 0.22
CA ILE A 75 -1.49 0.12 0.08
C ILE A 75 -1.17 0.73 -1.28
N LYS A 76 -1.80 0.24 -2.36
CA LYS A 76 -1.59 0.76 -3.71
C LYS A 76 -2.10 2.20 -3.84
N LYS A 77 -3.31 2.46 -3.35
CA LYS A 77 -3.92 3.80 -3.36
C LYS A 77 -3.08 4.82 -2.58
N ASP A 78 -2.57 4.43 -1.41
CA ASP A 78 -1.68 5.29 -0.62
C ASP A 78 -0.38 5.62 -1.36
N ALA A 79 0.17 4.66 -2.12
CA ALA A 79 1.35 4.90 -2.94
C ALA A 79 1.05 5.95 -4.03
N ASP A 80 -0.07 5.83 -4.74
CA ASP A 80 -0.48 6.78 -5.77
C ASP A 80 -0.66 8.21 -5.22
N VAL A 81 -1.26 8.32 -4.02
CA VAL A 81 -1.41 9.60 -3.31
C VAL A 81 -0.04 10.20 -2.96
N LEU A 82 0.89 9.39 -2.47
CA LEU A 82 2.25 9.86 -2.15
C LEU A 82 2.98 10.33 -3.40
N TYR A 83 2.90 9.61 -4.52
CA TYR A 83 3.48 10.05 -5.79
C TYR A 83 2.92 11.39 -6.26
N ALA A 84 1.61 11.61 -6.11
CA ALA A 84 0.99 12.90 -6.44
C ALA A 84 1.52 14.05 -5.57
N TYR A 85 1.74 13.81 -4.27
CA TYR A 85 2.35 14.81 -3.38
C TYR A 85 3.81 15.12 -3.75
N PHE A 86 4.61 14.10 -4.11
CA PHE A 86 5.98 14.31 -4.57
C PHE A 86 6.02 15.17 -5.85
N ALA A 87 5.19 14.84 -6.84
CA ALA A 87 5.10 15.62 -8.08
C ALA A 87 4.72 17.09 -7.80
N LYS A 88 3.77 17.33 -6.88
CA LYS A 88 3.39 18.69 -6.49
C LYS A 88 4.52 19.44 -5.77
N ALA A 89 5.28 18.74 -4.93
CA ALA A 89 6.44 19.34 -4.25
C ALA A 89 7.54 19.73 -5.24
N GLU A 90 7.83 18.87 -6.23
CA GLU A 90 8.78 19.16 -7.30
C GLU A 90 8.35 20.39 -8.11
N GLN A 91 7.07 20.45 -8.48
CA GLN A 91 6.51 21.61 -9.17
C GLN A 91 6.69 22.90 -8.34
N ASN A 92 6.30 22.88 -7.07
CA ASN A 92 6.44 24.04 -6.19
C ASN A 92 7.91 24.50 -6.04
N LEU A 93 8.85 23.56 -5.97
CA LEU A 93 10.28 23.90 -5.89
C LEU A 93 10.79 24.50 -7.20
N SER A 94 10.33 24.00 -8.34
CA SER A 94 10.63 24.58 -9.65
C SER A 94 10.09 26.00 -9.77
N ASP A 95 8.82 26.20 -9.39
CA ASP A 95 8.15 27.50 -9.41
C ASP A 95 8.86 28.49 -8.49
N PHE A 96 9.25 28.06 -7.29
CA PHE A 96 10.02 28.87 -6.36
C PHE A 96 11.36 29.31 -6.95
N ASN A 97 12.11 28.38 -7.57
CA ASN A 97 13.40 28.70 -8.19
C ASN A 97 13.25 29.67 -9.36
N SER A 98 12.19 29.52 -10.16
CA SER A 98 11.86 30.45 -11.25
C SER A 98 11.56 31.85 -10.71
N LEU A 99 10.71 31.93 -9.67
CA LEU A 99 10.37 33.18 -9.01
C LEU A 99 11.60 33.85 -8.39
N TYR A 100 12.44 33.06 -7.71
CA TYR A 100 13.68 33.55 -7.11
C TYR A 100 14.58 34.21 -8.15
N LYS A 101 14.82 33.53 -9.29
CA LYS A 101 15.60 34.09 -10.41
C LYS A 101 14.97 35.36 -10.98
N ALA A 102 13.64 35.39 -11.14
CA ALA A 102 12.93 36.57 -11.62
C ALA A 102 13.14 37.77 -10.68
N ILE A 103 13.08 37.54 -9.36
CA ILE A 103 13.35 38.55 -8.35
C ILE A 103 14.81 39.01 -8.40
N GLU A 104 15.79 38.10 -8.46
CA GLU A 104 17.21 38.46 -8.58
C GLU A 104 17.50 39.33 -9.80
N ASN A 105 16.92 38.96 -10.96
CA ASN A 105 17.02 39.73 -12.19
C ASN A 105 16.43 41.14 -12.01
N TYR A 106 15.25 41.24 -11.40
CA TYR A 106 14.63 42.53 -11.09
C TYR A 106 15.52 43.39 -10.18
N VAL A 107 15.99 42.84 -9.06
CA VAL A 107 16.89 43.55 -8.13
C VAL A 107 18.17 44.01 -8.83
N SER A 108 18.74 43.21 -9.72
CA SER A 108 19.96 43.54 -10.46
C SER A 108 19.72 44.67 -11.44
N SER A 109 18.57 44.68 -12.12
CA SER A 109 18.18 45.75 -13.05
C SER A 109 17.80 47.06 -12.35
N ALA A 110 17.29 46.99 -11.12
CA ALA A 110 16.82 48.14 -10.36
C ALA A 110 17.92 48.86 -9.56
N ARG A 111 19.12 48.25 -9.41
CA ARG A 111 20.26 48.94 -8.80
C ARG A 111 20.88 49.90 -9.83
N PRO A 112 20.89 51.23 -9.59
CA PRO A 112 21.59 52.15 -10.48
C PRO A 112 23.09 51.85 -10.47
N CYS A 113 23.67 51.66 -11.65
CA CYS A 113 25.11 51.62 -11.84
C CYS A 113 25.74 52.86 -11.17
N LYS A 114 26.69 52.65 -10.26
CA LYS A 114 27.59 53.71 -9.79
C LYS A 114 28.76 53.83 -10.74
#